data_AF-A0A955APF1-F1
#
_entry.id   AF-A0A955APF1-F1
#
_cell.length_a   1.000
_cell.length_b   1.000
_cell.length_c   1.000
_cell.angle_alpha   90.00
_cell.angle_beta   90.00
_cell.angle_gamma   90.00
#
_symmetry.space_group_name_H-M   'P 1'
#
loop_
_entity.id
_entity.type
_entity.pdbx_description
1 polymer ?
#
loop_
_entity_poly.entity_id
_entity_poly.type
_entity_poly.pdbx_seq_one_letter_code
_entity_poly.pdbx_strand_id
1 'polypeptide(L)' 'LEQLDLSDTKITDENLAALRGLESLKTIYVGRTKITNKGLGIIRTNCPNVVIKADVEMSGWGGEQNLATGR' A
#
# COMPACT_ATOMS: atom_id res chain seq x y z
N LEU A 1 2.45 4.34 -14.49
CA LEU A 1 2.53 5.12 -13.24
C LEU A 1 3.28 4.26 -12.22
N GLU A 2 4.39 4.73 -11.67
CA GLU A 2 5.22 3.91 -10.76
C GLU A 2 5.04 4.28 -9.28
N GLN A 3 4.63 5.52 -8.98
CA GLN A 3 4.45 6.02 -7.62
C GLN A 3 3.08 6.70 -7.49
N LEU A 4 2.40 6.45 -6.38
CA LEU A 4 1.12 7.05 -6.06
C LEU A 4 1.14 7.55 -4.62
N ASP A 5 0.86 8.82 -4.40
CA ASP A 5 0.73 9.40 -3.07
C ASP A 5 -0.73 9.60 -2.72
N LEU A 6 -1.19 8.89 -1.69
CA LEU A 6 -2.52 9.02 -1.11
C LEU A 6 -2.46 9.56 0.32
N SER A 7 -1.31 10.10 0.74
CA SER A 7 -1.14 10.61 2.09
C SER A 7 -2.09 11.78 2.34
N ASP A 8 -2.59 11.90 3.58
CA ASP A 8 -3.59 12.90 3.99
C ASP A 8 -4.92 12.87 3.23
N THR A 9 -5.18 11.82 2.45
CA THR A 9 -6.46 11.67 1.78
C THR A 9 -7.47 10.94 2.66
N LYS A 10 -8.76 11.27 2.49
CA LYS A 10 -9.88 10.61 3.19
C LYS A 10 -10.25 9.26 2.56
N ILE A 11 -9.28 8.56 1.98
CA ILE A 11 -9.50 7.26 1.35
C ILE A 11 -9.69 6.16 2.41
N THR A 12 -10.59 5.23 2.13
CA THR A 12 -10.88 4.06 2.97
C THR A 12 -10.66 2.76 2.19
N ASP A 13 -10.73 1.62 2.90
CA ASP A 13 -10.59 0.28 2.31
C ASP A 13 -11.52 0.05 1.10
N GLU A 14 -12.73 0.62 1.12
CA GLU A 14 -13.75 0.49 0.07
C GLU A 14 -13.32 1.16 -1.23
N ASN A 15 -12.55 2.25 -1.13
CA ASN A 15 -12.06 2.98 -2.29
C ASN A 15 -10.83 2.31 -2.95
N LEU A 16 -10.18 1.36 -2.26
CA LEU A 16 -8.99 0.67 -2.78
C LEU A 16 -9.30 -0.29 -3.93
N ALA A 17 -10.56 -0.69 -4.10
CA ALA A 17 -10.99 -1.44 -5.28
C ALA A 17 -10.71 -0.69 -6.59
N ALA A 18 -10.68 0.65 -6.55
CA ALA A 18 -10.37 1.49 -7.71
C ALA A 18 -8.88 1.45 -8.11
N LEU A 19 -8.00 0.94 -7.25
CA LEU A 19 -6.56 0.76 -7.54
C LEU A 19 -6.29 -0.52 -8.36
N ARG A 20 -7.33 -1.31 -8.66
CA ARG A 20 -7.22 -2.51 -9.49
C ARG A 20 -6.72 -2.15 -10.89
N GLY A 21 -5.73 -2.91 -11.38
CA GLY A 21 -5.12 -2.70 -12.70
C GLY A 21 -3.90 -1.78 -12.70
N LEU A 22 -3.47 -1.26 -11.54
CA LEU A 22 -2.21 -0.55 -11.38
C LEU A 22 -1.02 -1.51 -11.21
N GLU A 23 -0.87 -2.46 -12.12
CA GLU A 23 0.15 -3.52 -12.04
C GLU A 23 1.58 -2.99 -12.10
N SER A 24 1.78 -1.82 -12.71
CA SER A 24 3.08 -1.14 -12.78
C SER A 24 3.42 -0.31 -11.54
N LEU A 25 2.54 -0.25 -10.53
CA LEU A 25 2.76 0.56 -9.34
C LEU A 25 3.80 -0.08 -8.44
N LYS A 26 4.90 0.66 -8.19
CA LYS A 26 6.04 0.22 -7.37
C LYS A 26 5.99 0.77 -5.96
N THR A 27 5.43 1.96 -5.76
CA THR A 27 5.36 2.58 -4.43
C THR A 27 4.04 3.30 -4.23
N ILE A 28 3.43 3.11 -3.06
CA ILE A 28 2.24 3.83 -2.64
C ILE A 28 2.44 4.41 -1.24
N TYR A 29 2.13 5.70 -1.08
CA TYR A 29 2.17 6.38 0.21
C TYR A 29 0.74 6.48 0.75
N VAL A 30 0.53 6.01 1.97
CA VAL A 30 -0.80 5.95 2.64
C VAL A 30 -0.77 6.58 4.03
N GLY A 31 0.17 7.49 4.28
CA GLY A 31 0.32 8.19 5.56
C GLY A 31 -0.93 9.00 5.91
N ARG A 32 -1.34 9.01 7.18
CA ARG A 32 -2.51 9.78 7.64
C ARG A 32 -3.82 9.48 6.88
N THR A 33 -3.96 8.25 6.36
CA THR A 33 -5.20 7.76 5.73
C THR A 33 -6.05 6.92 6.70
N LYS A 34 -7.27 6.55 6.30
CA LYS A 34 -8.15 5.64 7.06
C LYS A 34 -8.08 4.18 6.58
N ILE A 35 -7.01 3.82 5.86
CA ILE A 35 -6.81 2.46 5.36
C ILE A 35 -6.45 1.55 6.54
N THR A 36 -7.13 0.41 6.64
CA THR A 36 -6.85 -0.60 7.66
C THR A 36 -5.95 -1.70 7.11
N ASN A 37 -5.51 -2.62 7.97
CA ASN A 37 -4.76 -3.82 7.56
C ASN A 37 -5.47 -4.63 6.48
N LYS A 38 -6.81 -4.61 6.43
CA LYS A 38 -7.58 -5.26 5.37
C LYS A 38 -7.37 -4.57 4.02
N GLY A 39 -7.44 -3.24 4.00
CA GLY A 39 -7.17 -2.45 2.80
C GLY A 39 -5.75 -2.63 2.26
N LEU A 40 -4.75 -2.74 3.14
CA LEU A 40 -3.38 -3.07 2.73
C LEU A 40 -3.27 -4.43 2.06
N GLY A 41 -4.03 -5.42 2.54
CA GLY A 41 -4.16 -6.72 1.89
C GLY A 41 -4.70 -6.59 0.46
N ILE A 42 -5.73 -5.77 0.26
CA ILE A 42 -6.30 -5.48 -1.07
C ILE A 42 -5.25 -4.85 -1.98
N ILE A 43 -4.46 -3.91 -1.48
CA ILE A 43 -3.37 -3.28 -2.24
C ILE A 43 -2.34 -4.33 -2.67
N ARG A 44 -1.94 -5.24 -1.77
CA ARG A 44 -0.99 -6.31 -2.08
C ARG A 44 -1.54 -7.31 -3.08
N THR A 45 -2.83 -7.62 -3.01
CA THR A 45 -3.48 -8.53 -3.98
C THR A 45 -3.58 -7.92 -5.37
N ASN A 46 -3.89 -6.62 -5.47
CA ASN A 46 -3.99 -5.94 -6.77
C ASN A 46 -2.62 -5.58 -7.35
N CYS A 47 -1.63 -5.32 -6.50
CA CYS A 47 -0.29 -4.92 -6.89
C CYS A 47 0.74 -5.75 -6.07
N PRO A 48 1.09 -6.97 -6.51
CA PRO A 48 1.94 -7.88 -5.72
C PRO A 48 3.35 -7.34 -5.44
N ASN A 49 3.85 -6.45 -6.30
CA ASN A 49 5.19 -5.86 -6.22
C ASN A 49 5.22 -4.44 -5.62
N VAL A 50 4.11 -3.95 -5.05
CA VAL A 50 4.04 -2.57 -4.53
C VAL A 50 4.65 -2.48 -3.13
N VAL A 51 5.47 -1.45 -2.92
CA VAL A 51 5.97 -1.05 -1.60
C VAL A 51 4.99 -0.05 -0.99
N ILE A 52 4.41 -0.40 0.16
CA ILE A 52 3.50 0.48 0.89
C ILE A 52 4.30 1.27 1.93
N LYS A 53 4.20 2.60 1.88
CA LYS A 53 4.83 3.52 2.84
C LYS A 53 3.75 4.24 3.64
N ALA A 54 3.73 4.03 4.95
CA ALA A 54 2.87 4.76 5.86
C ALA A 54 3.74 5.57 6.83
N ASP A 55 3.37 6.82 7.03
CA ASP A 55 3.96 7.72 8.02
C ASP A 55 3.39 7.35 9.41
N VAL A 56 3.80 6.19 9.93
CA VAL A 56 3.45 5.72 11.28
C VAL A 56 4.71 5.12 11.89
N GLU A 57 5.09 5.64 13.06
CA GLU A 57 6.13 5.08 13.92
C GLU A 57 5.91 3.57 14.07
N MET A 58 6.94 2.82 13.68
CA MET A 58 6.95 1.37 13.73
C MET A 58 6.86 0.91 15.18
N SER A 59 5.65 0.60 15.64
CA SER A 59 5.45 -0.12 16.91
C SER A 59 4.47 -1.28 16.79
N GLY A 60 3.98 -1.60 15.60
CA GLY A 60 2.98 -2.66 15.43
C GLY A 60 2.86 -3.30 14.05
N TRP A 61 3.75 -3.00 13.11
CA TRP A 61 3.76 -3.68 11.80
C TRP A 61 4.74 -4.85 11.84
N GLY A 62 4.26 -5.99 12.33
CA GLY A 62 4.94 -7.29 12.25
C GLY A 62 4.89 -7.85 10.83
N GLY A 63 5.56 -7.18 9.90
CA GLY A 63 5.51 -7.51 8.48
C GLY A 63 6.71 -7.01 7.70
N GLU A 64 7.93 -7.23 8.23
CA GLU A 64 9.06 -7.51 7.34
C GLU A 64 8.71 -8.78 6.54
N GLN A 65 8.16 -8.61 5.36
CA GLN A 65 8.34 -9.58 4.30
C GLN A 65 8.97 -8.85 3.12
N ASN A 66 10.27 -8.61 3.31
CA ASN A 66 11.24 -8.77 2.24
C ASN A 66 11.00 -10.14 1.60
N LEU A 67 10.24 -10.19 0.50
CA LEU A 67 10.29 -11.30 -0.43
C LEU A 67 10.60 -10.73 -1.80
N ALA A 68 11.88 -10.90 -2.15
CA ALA A 68 12.46 -10.89 -3.49
C ALA A 68 12.74 -9.53 -4.15
N THR A 69 13.74 -8.80 -3.63
CA THR A 69 14.80 -8.29 -4.53
C THR A 69 15.79 -9.42 -4.82
N GLY A 70 15.80 -9.92 -6.06
CA GLY A 70 16.73 -10.95 -6.59
C GLY A 70 15.94 -12.09 -7.22
N ARG A 71 15.99 -12.33 -8.53
CA ARG A 71 17.07 -12.15 -9.52
C ARG A 71 16.45 -12.02 -10.91
#